data_AF-A0A6M1KYN5-F1
#
_entry.id   AF-A0A6M1KYN5-F1
#
_cell.length_a   1.000
_cell.length_b   1.000
_cell.length_c   1.000
_cell.angle_alpha   90.00
_cell.angle_beta   90.00
_cell.angle_gamma   90.00
#
_symmetry.space_group_name_H-M   'P 1'
#
loop_
_entity.id
_entity.type
_entity.pdbx_description
1 polymer ?
#
loop_
_entity_poly.entity_id
_entity_poly.type
_entity_poly.pdbx_seq_one_letter_code
_entity_poly.pdbx_strand_id
1 'polypeptide(L)'
;MPIHRSRRNARHRPLRVALTALVATALIGGSAPAAATAATVKGIDRGFDVSVVSGRADMVSGGDALVRVTVPRTVAPHRVTVRLDGRDVTSRFRSVGDRWTLLGLVDRLKLGRNRIEVRADRWGWQRPGATLTVVNHPAAGPVFSGPHIPLFCTASGSPWNLGPVDENCHVAEARVSYRYRSTAGSFVDLPDGPLPADVASTTTTAGRTVPYVVRIERGTINRAVYEIAMLHQPGTPAPSPWTTTRGWNDRLVYTFGGACSIGHTQATSTGGVLDHTLLSRGYAVASATFNVYAHNCNDVTSAETAMMVKEHFIETLGVPAFTMGWGGSAGTMQQLLIANAYPGILDGVVGSIGYPDERSTTISGHECRFISQAATAAGLSAAQQHAVSGFGSPNTCVGYQFFDSVDWPTACPAHIPADRRYHPVTNPEGIRCAMADFVSNVYGVDPDTGAGRPIIPDTVGVQYGLATLRARASSARSSSCGSTRASAAWTWRATARRNAPR
;
A
#
# COMPACT_ATOMS: atom_id res chain seq x y z
N MET A 1 24.39 61.12 -24.16
CA MET A 1 24.82 60.63 -25.49
C MET A 1 25.45 59.26 -25.32
N PRO A 2 25.26 58.26 -26.20
CA PRO A 2 24.14 57.95 -27.11
C PRO A 2 23.43 56.60 -26.69
N ILE A 3 22.14 56.32 -26.94
CA ILE A 3 21.40 56.03 -28.21
C ILE A 3 21.93 54.69 -28.83
N HIS A 4 21.19 53.61 -29.17
CA HIS A 4 19.86 53.44 -29.78
C HIS A 4 19.28 51.99 -29.69
N ARG A 5 17.94 51.93 -29.84
CA ARG A 5 17.00 50.83 -30.15
C ARG A 5 17.46 49.69 -31.08
N SER A 6 16.86 48.50 -30.89
CA SER A 6 16.09 47.81 -31.94
C SER A 6 15.21 46.68 -31.39
N ARG A 7 13.89 46.83 -31.55
CA ARG A 7 12.87 45.76 -31.45
C ARG A 7 12.84 45.00 -32.78
N ARG A 8 12.74 43.67 -32.76
CA ARG A 8 12.09 42.92 -33.85
C ARG A 8 11.14 41.86 -33.30
N ASN A 9 9.87 42.10 -33.56
CA ASN A 9 8.77 41.13 -33.51
C ASN A 9 9.00 40.05 -34.58
N ALA A 10 8.88 38.78 -34.21
CA ALA A 10 8.61 37.70 -35.16
C ALA A 10 7.26 37.06 -34.79
N ARG A 11 6.24 37.39 -35.58
CA ARG A 11 4.93 36.73 -35.60
C ARG A 11 5.12 35.35 -36.24
N HIS A 12 4.85 34.27 -35.51
CA HIS A 12 4.66 32.95 -36.12
C HIS A 12 3.15 32.70 -36.28
N ARG A 13 2.69 32.84 -37.53
CA ARG A 13 1.42 32.27 -38.01
C ARG A 13 1.58 30.74 -38.09
N PRO A 14 0.59 29.93 -37.68
CA PRO A 14 0.62 28.51 -37.98
C PRO A 14 0.24 28.27 -39.45
N LEU A 15 1.15 27.67 -40.22
CA LEU A 15 0.83 27.11 -41.53
C LEU A 15 -0.04 25.85 -41.32
N ARG A 16 -1.27 25.91 -41.82
CA ARG A 16 -2.10 24.73 -42.08
C ARG A 16 -1.50 23.99 -43.27
N VAL A 17 -0.93 22.81 -43.03
CA VAL A 17 -0.66 21.83 -44.09
C VAL A 17 -1.65 20.69 -43.88
N ALA A 18 -2.64 20.62 -44.75
CA ALA A 18 -3.54 19.49 -44.87
C ALA A 18 -2.77 18.34 -45.54
N LEU A 19 -2.59 17.23 -44.83
CA LEU A 19 -2.26 15.94 -45.44
C LEU A 19 -3.42 14.99 -45.18
N THR A 20 -4.25 14.83 -46.20
CA THR A 20 -5.25 13.76 -46.32
C THR A 20 -4.53 12.44 -46.54
N ALA A 21 -4.48 11.59 -45.51
CA ALA A 21 -4.12 10.18 -45.64
C ALA A 21 -5.42 9.35 -45.60
N LEU A 22 -5.84 8.86 -46.77
CA LEU A 22 -6.81 7.78 -46.90
C LEU A 22 -6.18 6.51 -46.33
N VAL A 23 -6.72 6.01 -45.21
CA VAL A 23 -6.44 4.65 -44.74
C VAL A 23 -7.63 3.80 -45.13
N ALA A 24 -7.41 2.89 -46.09
CA ALA A 24 -8.34 1.84 -46.45
C ALA A 24 -8.37 0.79 -45.33
N THR A 25 -9.49 0.70 -44.62
CA THR A 25 -9.74 -0.32 -43.60
C THR A 25 -10.13 -1.63 -44.27
N ALA A 26 -9.23 -2.61 -44.22
CA ALA A 26 -9.56 -4.00 -44.52
C ALA A 26 -10.32 -4.61 -43.33
N LEU A 27 -11.56 -5.02 -43.59
CA LEU A 27 -12.43 -5.76 -42.68
C LEU A 27 -11.84 -7.15 -42.40
N ILE A 28 -11.36 -7.36 -41.17
CA ILE A 28 -11.19 -8.70 -40.60
C ILE A 28 -12.19 -8.80 -39.46
N GLY A 29 -13.23 -9.61 -39.68
CA GLY A 29 -14.27 -9.92 -38.70
C GLY A 29 -13.67 -10.65 -37.50
N GLY A 30 -13.53 -9.91 -36.39
CA GLY A 30 -13.37 -10.46 -35.06
C GLY A 30 -14.61 -10.09 -34.26
N SER A 31 -15.41 -11.08 -33.91
CA SER A 31 -16.58 -10.97 -33.04
C SER A 31 -16.19 -10.38 -31.68
N ALA A 32 -16.45 -9.09 -31.49
CA ALA A 32 -16.47 -8.46 -30.18
C ALA A 32 -17.72 -8.94 -29.41
N PRO A 33 -17.63 -9.27 -28.11
CA PRO A 33 -18.83 -9.48 -27.32
C PRO A 33 -19.56 -8.14 -27.27
N ALA A 34 -20.80 -8.12 -27.76
CA ALA A 34 -21.70 -7.00 -27.54
C ALA A 34 -21.84 -6.84 -26.03
N ALA A 35 -21.24 -5.78 -25.48
CA ALA A 35 -21.60 -5.30 -24.16
C ALA A 35 -23.08 -4.90 -24.23
N ALA A 36 -23.94 -5.82 -23.83
CA ALA A 36 -25.33 -5.53 -23.56
C ALA A 36 -25.34 -4.50 -22.44
N THR A 37 -25.47 -3.22 -22.81
CA THR A 37 -25.97 -2.19 -21.92
C THR A 37 -27.39 -2.60 -21.57
N ALA A 38 -27.51 -3.40 -20.51
CA ALA A 38 -28.76 -3.55 -19.79
C ALA A 38 -29.13 -2.14 -19.31
N ALA A 39 -30.00 -1.47 -20.06
CA ALA A 39 -30.73 -0.32 -19.57
C ALA A 39 -31.42 -0.78 -18.28
N THR A 40 -30.90 -0.33 -17.14
CA THR A 40 -31.53 -0.53 -15.84
C THR A 40 -32.84 0.22 -15.88
N VAL A 41 -33.91 -0.54 -16.15
CA VAL A 41 -35.26 -0.12 -15.79
C VAL A 41 -35.19 0.28 -14.32
N LYS A 42 -35.48 1.55 -14.03
CA LYS A 42 -35.51 2.13 -12.69
C LYS A 42 -36.70 1.55 -11.93
N GLY A 43 -36.63 0.25 -11.62
CA GLY A 43 -37.57 -0.42 -10.74
C GLY A 43 -37.49 0.24 -9.38
N ILE A 44 -38.65 0.53 -8.78
CA ILE A 44 -38.73 0.98 -7.40
C ILE A 44 -38.07 -0.11 -6.55
N ASP A 45 -36.98 0.23 -5.86
CA ASP A 45 -36.26 -0.71 -5.00
C ASP A 45 -37.20 -1.22 -3.91
N ARG A 46 -37.55 -2.51 -3.98
CA ARG A 46 -38.58 -3.13 -3.11
C ARG A 46 -37.97 -3.80 -1.87
N GLY A 47 -36.65 -3.93 -1.79
CA GLY A 47 -35.92 -4.63 -0.73
C GLY A 47 -34.93 -3.72 -0.02
N PHE A 48 -34.55 -4.11 1.21
CA PHE A 48 -33.45 -3.43 1.90
C PHE A 48 -32.13 -3.76 1.20
N ASP A 49 -31.26 -2.77 1.07
CA ASP A 49 -29.84 -2.99 0.76
C ASP A 49 -29.01 -2.77 2.02
N VAL A 50 -28.12 -3.71 2.33
CA VAL A 50 -27.37 -3.75 3.59
C VAL A 50 -25.91 -4.08 3.26
N SER A 51 -25.00 -3.18 3.63
CA SER A 51 -23.57 -3.30 3.33
C SER A 51 -22.71 -2.81 4.48
N VAL A 52 -21.54 -3.43 4.65
CA VAL A 52 -20.44 -2.86 5.45
C VAL A 52 -19.81 -1.74 4.61
N VAL A 53 -19.61 -0.58 5.23
CA VAL A 53 -18.98 0.60 4.58
C VAL A 53 -17.58 0.89 5.12
N SER A 54 -17.18 0.28 6.24
CA SER A 54 -15.80 0.33 6.74
C SER A 54 -14.85 -0.65 6.03
N GLY A 55 -15.36 -1.53 5.18
CA GLY A 55 -14.56 -2.49 4.44
C GLY A 55 -15.42 -3.57 3.78
N ARG A 56 -14.79 -4.69 3.43
CA ARG A 56 -15.52 -5.88 2.96
C ARG A 56 -16.12 -6.64 4.12
N ALA A 57 -17.34 -7.12 3.96
CA ALA A 57 -18.05 -7.83 5.03
C ALA A 57 -17.36 -9.13 5.50
N ASP A 58 -16.52 -9.75 4.68
CA ASP A 58 -15.77 -10.97 5.00
C ASP A 58 -14.37 -10.70 5.59
N MET A 59 -14.00 -9.42 5.77
CA MET A 59 -12.68 -8.98 6.21
C MET A 59 -12.74 -8.01 7.40
N VAL A 60 -13.86 -7.99 8.12
CA VAL A 60 -14.03 -7.09 9.27
C VAL A 60 -13.06 -7.47 10.37
N SER A 61 -12.51 -6.49 11.09
CA SER A 61 -11.59 -6.73 12.20
C SER A 61 -11.92 -5.92 13.44
N GLY A 62 -11.36 -6.30 14.59
CA GLY A 62 -11.47 -5.48 15.80
C GLY A 62 -12.79 -5.57 16.56
N GLY A 63 -13.79 -6.27 16.03
CA GLY A 63 -15.05 -6.56 16.74
C GLY A 63 -16.17 -5.56 16.48
N ASP A 64 -16.01 -4.63 15.55
CA ASP A 64 -17.06 -3.72 15.09
C ASP A 64 -17.03 -3.53 13.57
N ALA A 65 -18.11 -2.96 13.04
CA ALA A 65 -18.24 -2.63 11.63
C ALA A 65 -19.19 -1.45 11.45
N LEU A 66 -18.86 -0.52 10.56
CA LEU A 66 -19.80 0.52 10.15
C LEU A 66 -20.71 -0.02 9.04
N VAL A 67 -22.02 -0.07 9.29
CA VAL A 67 -23.02 -0.69 8.41
C VAL A 67 -24.00 0.34 7.88
N ARG A 68 -24.23 0.31 6.57
CA ARG A 68 -25.26 1.09 5.88
C ARG A 68 -26.47 0.22 5.59
N VAL A 69 -27.66 0.77 5.84
CA VAL A 69 -28.94 0.19 5.45
C VAL A 69 -29.70 1.19 4.59
N THR A 70 -29.93 0.85 3.33
CA THR A 70 -30.83 1.57 2.44
C THR A 70 -32.24 1.01 2.60
N VAL A 71 -33.17 1.86 3.00
CA VAL A 71 -34.55 1.52 3.35
C VAL A 71 -35.45 1.69 2.13
N PRO A 72 -36.25 0.68 1.75
CA PRO A 72 -37.25 0.82 0.68
C PRO A 72 -38.19 1.98 0.95
N ARG A 73 -38.59 2.71 -0.10
CA ARG A 73 -39.54 3.83 0.01
C ARG A 73 -40.92 3.41 0.57
N THR A 74 -41.21 2.12 0.56
CA THR A 74 -42.44 1.52 1.10
C THR A 74 -42.41 1.30 2.62
N VAL A 75 -41.26 1.50 3.28
CA VAL A 75 -41.07 1.22 4.71
C VAL A 75 -40.73 2.49 5.47
N ALA A 76 -41.56 2.89 6.45
CA ALA A 76 -41.20 4.03 7.28
C ALA A 76 -39.91 3.73 8.10
N PRO A 77 -38.90 4.62 8.14
CA PRO A 77 -37.61 4.33 8.78
C PRO A 77 -37.69 3.92 10.26
N HIS A 78 -38.63 4.48 11.02
CA HIS A 78 -38.86 4.13 12.43
C HIS A 78 -39.41 2.69 12.63
N ARG A 79 -39.82 2.02 11.55
CA ARG A 79 -40.27 0.62 11.55
C ARG A 79 -39.14 -0.36 11.23
N VAL A 80 -37.94 0.12 10.92
CA VAL A 80 -36.79 -0.73 10.64
C VAL A 80 -36.27 -1.28 11.96
N THR A 81 -36.16 -2.60 12.04
CA THR A 81 -35.45 -3.29 13.14
C THR A 81 -34.19 -3.94 12.59
N VAL A 82 -33.07 -3.74 13.29
CA VAL A 82 -31.79 -4.37 12.96
C VAL A 82 -31.36 -5.28 14.10
N ARG A 83 -30.98 -6.52 13.78
CA ARG A 83 -30.51 -7.52 14.74
C ARG A 83 -29.14 -8.07 14.36
N LEU A 84 -28.27 -8.23 15.35
CA LEU A 84 -26.99 -8.93 15.24
C LEU A 84 -27.11 -10.26 16.01
N ASP A 85 -27.05 -11.40 15.31
CA ASP A 85 -27.23 -12.74 15.91
C ASP A 85 -28.49 -12.83 16.79
N GLY A 86 -29.57 -12.16 16.39
CA GLY A 86 -30.82 -12.08 17.16
C GLY A 86 -30.88 -10.98 18.23
N ARG A 87 -29.75 -10.38 18.64
CA ARG A 87 -29.71 -9.21 19.55
C ARG A 87 -30.14 -7.95 18.82
N ASP A 88 -31.11 -7.21 19.35
CA ASP A 88 -31.55 -5.92 18.79
C ASP A 88 -30.41 -4.89 18.89
N VAL A 89 -30.03 -4.32 17.75
CA VAL A 89 -29.03 -3.26 17.61
C VAL A 89 -29.58 -2.02 16.90
N THR A 90 -30.91 -1.93 16.78
CA THR A 90 -31.60 -0.84 16.05
C THR A 90 -31.19 0.54 16.56
N SER A 91 -30.97 0.69 17.87
CA SER A 91 -30.56 1.97 18.48
C SER A 91 -29.16 2.46 18.07
N ARG A 92 -28.35 1.61 17.43
CA ARG A 92 -27.04 2.00 16.88
C ARG A 92 -27.15 2.69 15.53
N PHE A 93 -28.30 2.62 14.87
CA PHE A 93 -28.51 3.18 13.55
C PHE A 93 -29.15 4.57 13.62
N ARG A 94 -28.64 5.49 12.79
CA ARG A 94 -29.14 6.86 12.65
C ARG A 94 -29.31 7.19 11.17
N SER A 95 -30.31 8.00 10.82
CA SER A 95 -30.46 8.48 9.45
C SER A 95 -29.29 9.41 9.07
N VAL A 96 -28.75 9.24 7.87
CA VAL A 96 -27.66 10.08 7.32
C VAL A 96 -28.01 10.57 5.92
N GLY A 97 -27.79 11.86 5.67
CA GLY A 97 -28.17 12.50 4.41
C GLY A 97 -29.69 12.61 4.25
N ASP A 98 -30.34 11.53 3.82
CA ASP A 98 -31.79 11.44 3.69
C ASP A 98 -32.41 10.52 4.75
N ARG A 99 -33.75 10.48 4.78
CA ARG A 99 -34.50 9.61 5.70
C ARG A 99 -34.44 8.13 5.33
N TRP A 100 -33.91 7.76 4.17
CA TRP A 100 -33.93 6.40 3.63
C TRP A 100 -32.59 5.67 3.82
N THR A 101 -31.56 6.38 4.26
CA THR A 101 -30.25 5.79 4.53
C THR A 101 -29.98 5.80 6.03
N LEU A 102 -29.80 4.61 6.62
CA LEU A 102 -29.38 4.46 8.01
C LEU A 102 -27.91 4.05 8.06
N LEU A 103 -27.16 4.62 8.99
CA LEU A 103 -25.78 4.29 9.27
C LEU A 103 -25.63 3.92 10.75
N GLY A 104 -25.03 2.77 11.03
CA GLY A 104 -24.84 2.28 12.39
C GLY A 104 -23.49 1.63 12.60
N LEU A 105 -22.84 1.95 13.72
CA LEU A 105 -21.66 1.23 14.20
C LEU A 105 -22.14 -0.01 14.97
N VAL A 106 -21.96 -1.18 14.38
CA VAL A 106 -22.36 -2.46 14.94
C VAL A 106 -21.18 -3.04 15.71
N ASP A 107 -21.24 -2.96 17.03
CA ASP A 107 -20.18 -3.42 17.93
C ASP A 107 -20.42 -4.84 18.50
N ARG A 108 -19.35 -5.36 19.13
CA ARG A 108 -19.34 -6.66 19.83
C ARG A 108 -19.68 -7.81 18.88
N LEU A 109 -19.09 -7.78 17.70
CA LEU A 109 -19.04 -8.91 16.79
C LEU A 109 -18.19 -10.01 17.42
N LYS A 110 -18.67 -11.25 17.34
CA LYS A 110 -17.88 -12.42 17.76
C LYS A 110 -16.83 -12.70 16.70
N LEU A 111 -15.74 -13.37 17.06
CA LEU A 111 -14.81 -13.89 16.05
C LEU A 111 -15.54 -14.87 15.12
N GLY A 112 -15.24 -14.79 13.82
CA GLY A 112 -15.89 -15.57 12.77
C GLY A 112 -17.20 -14.97 12.28
N ARG A 113 -18.13 -15.84 11.88
CA ARG A 113 -19.37 -15.45 11.19
C ARG A 113 -20.39 -14.85 12.17
N ASN A 114 -20.91 -13.68 11.80
CA ASN A 114 -21.98 -12.93 12.45
C ASN A 114 -23.09 -12.66 11.43
N ARG A 115 -24.35 -12.61 11.89
CA ARG A 115 -25.51 -12.35 11.02
C ARG A 115 -26.20 -11.05 11.39
N ILE A 116 -26.22 -10.09 10.46
CA ILE A 116 -27.00 -8.86 10.56
C ILE A 116 -28.30 -9.04 9.79
N GLU A 117 -29.43 -8.95 10.48
CA GLU A 117 -30.77 -9.02 9.89
C GLU A 117 -31.47 -7.68 9.98
N VAL A 118 -32.03 -7.23 8.86
CA VAL A 118 -32.86 -6.03 8.76
C VAL A 118 -34.27 -6.41 8.37
N ARG A 119 -35.27 -5.91 9.09
CA ARG A 119 -36.70 -6.20 8.82
C ARG A 119 -37.55 -4.94 8.95
N ALA A 120 -38.61 -4.87 8.14
CA ALA A 120 -39.70 -3.91 8.34
C ALA A 120 -40.73 -4.48 9.34
N ASP A 121 -40.82 -3.86 10.52
CA ASP A 121 -41.65 -4.23 11.69
C ASP A 121 -41.31 -5.60 12.35
N ARG A 122 -41.66 -5.74 13.63
CA ARG A 122 -41.30 -6.92 14.47
C ARG A 122 -42.13 -8.19 14.20
N TRP A 123 -43.28 -8.11 13.52
CA TRP A 123 -44.25 -9.20 13.39
C TRP A 123 -44.91 -9.22 11.98
N GLY A 124 -44.71 -10.31 11.21
CA GLY A 124 -45.41 -10.57 9.94
C GLY A 124 -44.58 -11.30 8.87
N TRP A 125 -45.18 -12.27 8.17
CA TRP A 125 -44.52 -13.22 7.25
C TRP A 125 -44.30 -12.73 5.80
N GLN A 126 -44.65 -11.47 5.48
CA GLN A 126 -44.56 -10.92 4.11
C GLN A 126 -44.06 -9.47 4.08
N ARG A 127 -43.03 -9.14 4.87
CA ARG A 127 -42.45 -7.80 4.89
C ARG A 127 -41.03 -7.79 4.33
N PRO A 128 -40.59 -6.70 3.68
CA PRO A 128 -39.23 -6.59 3.18
C PRO A 128 -38.23 -6.86 4.31
N GLY A 129 -37.17 -7.58 3.98
CA GLY A 129 -36.06 -7.83 4.89
C GLY A 129 -34.80 -8.14 4.10
N ALA A 130 -33.66 -8.01 4.76
CA ALA A 130 -32.36 -8.36 4.21
C ALA A 130 -31.50 -9.01 5.29
N THR A 131 -30.50 -9.76 4.86
CA THR A 131 -29.53 -10.38 5.75
C THR A 131 -28.14 -10.18 5.16
N LEU A 132 -27.20 -9.76 6.01
CA LEU A 132 -25.80 -9.61 5.70
C LEU A 132 -25.00 -10.53 6.62
N THR A 133 -24.14 -11.36 6.04
CA THR A 133 -23.14 -12.11 6.82
C THR A 133 -21.88 -11.26 6.93
N VAL A 134 -21.38 -11.12 8.15
CA VAL A 134 -20.12 -10.45 8.45
C VAL A 134 -19.14 -11.48 9.03
N VAL A 135 -17.89 -11.50 8.60
CA VAL A 135 -16.84 -12.32 9.19
C VAL A 135 -15.88 -11.37 9.91
N ASN A 136 -15.84 -11.49 11.23
CA ASN A 136 -14.99 -10.68 12.08
C ASN A 136 -13.72 -11.44 12.48
N HIS A 137 -12.59 -10.77 12.40
CA HIS A 137 -11.25 -11.28 12.68
C HIS A 137 -10.64 -10.57 13.89
N PRO A 138 -9.62 -11.13 14.54
CA PRO A 138 -8.97 -10.47 15.68
C PRO A 138 -8.37 -9.11 15.30
N ALA A 139 -8.32 -8.16 16.24
CA ALA A 139 -7.67 -6.85 16.04
C ALA A 139 -6.17 -6.97 15.70
N ALA A 140 -5.55 -8.08 16.11
CA ALA A 140 -4.17 -8.43 15.82
C ALA A 140 -3.98 -9.10 14.46
N GLY A 141 -5.05 -9.41 13.73
CA GLY A 141 -5.00 -10.30 12.56
C GLY A 141 -4.81 -11.77 12.95
N PRO A 142 -4.56 -12.65 11.98
CA PRO A 142 -4.62 -12.35 10.55
C PRO A 142 -6.08 -12.33 10.06
N VAL A 143 -6.32 -11.59 8.98
CA VAL A 143 -7.56 -11.60 8.18
C VAL A 143 -7.36 -12.47 6.93
N PHE A 144 -6.26 -12.24 6.22
CA PHE A 144 -5.85 -12.95 5.01
C PHE A 144 -4.32 -13.13 4.87
N SER A 145 -3.50 -12.54 5.75
CA SER A 145 -2.02 -12.62 5.69
C SER A 145 -1.43 -13.97 6.09
N GLY A 146 -2.26 -14.84 6.66
CA GLY A 146 -1.86 -16.17 7.14
C GLY A 146 -1.20 -16.12 8.52
N PRO A 147 -0.61 -17.23 8.98
CA PRO A 147 -0.02 -17.32 10.30
C PRO A 147 1.00 -16.22 10.58
N HIS A 148 0.95 -15.67 11.80
CA HIS A 148 1.88 -14.65 12.25
C HIS A 148 3.29 -15.19 12.47
N ILE A 149 4.27 -14.38 12.09
CA ILE A 149 5.66 -14.56 12.53
C ILE A 149 5.88 -13.96 13.93
N PRO A 150 6.82 -14.49 14.73
CA PRO A 150 7.22 -13.87 16.01
C PRO A 150 7.74 -12.45 15.84
N LEU A 151 7.54 -11.58 16.84
CA LEU A 151 7.85 -10.16 16.73
C LEU A 151 8.40 -9.58 18.04
N PHE A 152 9.37 -8.69 17.92
CA PHE A 152 9.84 -7.83 19.00
C PHE A 152 8.93 -6.61 19.09
N CYS A 153 8.13 -6.55 20.16
CA CYS A 153 7.23 -5.42 20.40
C CYS A 153 8.03 -4.16 20.77
N THR A 154 7.64 -3.00 20.22
CA THR A 154 8.32 -1.72 20.45
C THR A 154 7.36 -0.62 20.91
N ALA A 155 6.03 -0.81 20.81
CA ALA A 155 5.03 0.21 21.10
C ALA A 155 5.09 0.77 22.55
N SER A 156 5.56 -0.03 23.50
CA SER A 156 5.73 0.39 24.89
C SER A 156 6.91 1.35 25.11
N GLY A 157 7.95 1.26 24.28
CA GLY A 157 9.18 2.02 24.41
C GLY A 157 9.22 3.26 23.51
N SER A 158 10.35 3.98 23.57
CA SER A 158 10.62 5.12 22.69
C SER A 158 10.65 4.69 21.21
N PRO A 159 10.08 5.47 20.28
CA PRO A 159 9.49 6.81 20.47
C PRO A 159 7.99 6.80 20.82
N TRP A 160 7.36 5.62 20.83
CA TRP A 160 5.90 5.50 20.90
C TRP A 160 5.34 5.78 22.30
N ASN A 161 5.96 5.19 23.33
CA ASN A 161 5.58 5.33 24.73
C ASN A 161 4.08 5.09 24.98
N LEU A 162 3.47 4.11 24.28
CA LEU A 162 2.02 3.87 24.30
C LEU A 162 1.55 3.04 25.51
N GLY A 163 2.48 2.62 26.36
CA GLY A 163 2.21 1.81 27.56
C GLY A 163 2.43 0.32 27.33
N PRO A 164 2.04 -0.53 28.29
CA PRO A 164 2.21 -1.98 28.20
C PRO A 164 1.54 -2.56 26.94
N VAL A 165 2.12 -3.64 26.44
CA VAL A 165 1.60 -4.41 25.31
C VAL A 165 1.28 -5.84 25.73
N ASP A 166 0.31 -6.46 25.07
CA ASP A 166 -0.02 -7.89 25.22
C ASP A 166 0.90 -8.81 24.39
N GLU A 167 0.61 -10.11 24.37
CA GLU A 167 1.36 -11.11 23.60
C GLU A 167 1.32 -10.91 22.07
N ASN A 168 0.33 -10.16 21.58
CA ASN A 168 0.20 -9.77 20.18
C ASN A 168 0.84 -8.40 19.91
N CYS A 169 1.57 -7.86 20.88
CA CYS A 169 2.12 -6.51 20.88
C CYS A 169 1.04 -5.41 20.85
N HIS A 170 -0.21 -5.72 21.21
CA HIS A 170 -1.29 -4.73 21.22
C HIS A 170 -1.26 -3.87 22.47
N VAL A 171 -1.45 -2.56 22.29
CA VAL A 171 -1.70 -1.62 23.38
C VAL A 171 -3.17 -1.69 23.77
N ALA A 172 -3.46 -1.46 25.05
CA ALA A 172 -4.83 -1.55 25.56
C ALA A 172 -5.78 -0.52 24.93
N GLU A 173 -5.32 0.71 24.74
CA GLU A 173 -6.11 1.80 24.16
C GLU A 173 -5.25 2.71 23.27
N ALA A 174 -5.88 3.28 22.24
CA ALA A 174 -5.26 4.31 21.41
C ALA A 174 -5.07 5.61 22.21
N ARG A 175 -3.97 6.31 21.95
CA ARG A 175 -3.65 7.60 22.57
C ARG A 175 -3.80 8.73 21.57
N VAL A 176 -4.46 9.80 22.00
CA VAL A 176 -4.58 11.03 21.22
C VAL A 176 -3.61 12.07 21.78
N SER A 177 -2.82 12.66 20.88
CA SER A 177 -1.96 13.81 21.15
C SER A 177 -2.28 14.92 20.15
N TYR A 178 -1.85 16.15 20.46
CA TYR A 178 -2.02 17.27 19.56
C TYR A 178 -0.69 17.94 19.26
N ARG A 179 -0.54 18.36 18.01
CA ARG A 179 0.51 19.27 17.56
C ARG A 179 -0.11 20.46 16.89
N TYR A 180 0.62 21.56 16.78
CA TYR A 180 0.24 22.67 15.92
C TYR A 180 1.40 23.04 15.01
N ARG A 181 1.08 23.71 13.90
CA ARG A 181 2.11 24.33 13.07
C ARG A 181 2.34 25.77 13.54
N SER A 182 3.56 26.09 13.95
CA SER A 182 3.92 27.44 14.35
C SER A 182 3.96 28.39 13.15
N THR A 183 3.90 29.69 13.39
CA THR A 183 4.12 30.73 12.36
C THR A 183 5.53 30.65 11.75
N ALA A 184 6.48 30.01 12.43
CA ALA A 184 7.80 29.68 11.90
C ALA A 184 7.82 28.44 10.96
N GLY A 185 6.69 27.73 10.83
CA GLY A 185 6.52 26.64 9.86
C GLY A 185 6.83 25.23 10.38
N SER A 186 7.08 25.06 11.68
CA SER A 186 7.40 23.78 12.32
C SER A 186 6.20 23.17 13.02
N PHE A 187 6.11 21.83 13.05
CA PHE A 187 5.16 21.13 13.92
C PHE A 187 5.72 21.05 15.33
N VAL A 188 4.96 21.52 16.31
CA VAL A 188 5.34 21.59 17.73
C VAL A 188 4.25 20.92 18.56
N ASP A 189 4.62 20.26 19.66
CA ASP A 189 3.65 19.72 20.62
C ASP A 189 2.73 20.83 21.15
N LEU A 190 1.43 20.57 21.18
CA LEU A 190 0.45 21.51 21.70
C LEU A 190 0.38 21.35 23.23
N PRO A 191 0.72 22.38 24.02
CA PRO A 191 0.58 22.31 25.47
C PRO A 191 -0.90 22.32 25.88
N ASP A 192 -1.17 21.84 27.09
CA ASP A 192 -2.49 21.95 27.70
C ASP A 192 -2.89 23.42 27.90
N GLY A 193 -4.18 23.72 27.72
CA GLY A 193 -4.74 25.06 27.93
C GLY A 193 -5.08 25.81 26.63
N PRO A 194 -5.05 27.15 26.63
CA PRO A 194 -5.38 27.94 25.45
C PRO A 194 -4.37 27.74 24.33
N LEU A 195 -4.82 27.93 23.08
CA LEU A 195 -3.93 27.84 21.92
C LEU A 195 -2.77 28.84 22.04
N PRO A 196 -1.52 28.42 21.80
CA PRO A 196 -0.37 29.32 21.74
C PRO A 196 -0.58 30.46 20.74
N ALA A 197 0.00 31.63 21.04
CA ALA A 197 -0.14 32.83 20.21
C ALA A 197 0.49 32.69 18.81
N ASP A 198 1.44 31.78 18.65
CA ASP A 198 2.14 31.51 17.40
C ASP A 198 1.55 30.35 16.59
N VAL A 199 0.33 29.88 16.93
CA VAL A 199 -0.39 28.92 16.10
C VAL A 199 -0.70 29.56 14.75
N ALA A 200 -0.16 28.99 13.67
CA ALA A 200 -0.48 29.41 12.31
C ALA A 200 -1.93 29.06 11.96
N SER A 201 -2.47 29.74 10.95
CA SER A 201 -3.73 29.33 10.31
C SER A 201 -3.46 28.60 9.00
N THR A 202 -4.44 27.83 8.54
CA THR A 202 -4.40 27.22 7.20
C THR A 202 -5.79 27.26 6.57
N THR A 203 -5.84 27.21 5.23
CA THR A 203 -7.08 27.22 4.46
C THR A 203 -7.18 25.94 3.66
N THR A 204 -8.17 25.11 3.98
CA THR A 204 -8.37 23.81 3.36
C THR A 204 -8.81 23.96 1.90
N THR A 205 -8.74 22.85 1.16
CA THR A 205 -9.29 22.78 -0.21
C THR A 205 -10.81 22.96 -0.30
N ALA A 206 -11.51 22.90 0.84
CA ALA A 206 -12.93 23.24 0.96
C ALA A 206 -13.16 24.75 1.25
N GLY A 207 -12.10 25.58 1.21
CA GLY A 207 -12.19 27.02 1.45
C GLY A 207 -12.40 27.40 2.93
N ARG A 208 -12.13 26.49 3.87
CA ARG A 208 -12.29 26.73 5.31
C ARG A 208 -10.95 27.14 5.92
N THR A 209 -10.90 28.31 6.53
CA THR A 209 -9.76 28.72 7.36
C THR A 209 -9.95 28.24 8.79
N VAL A 210 -8.94 27.55 9.32
CA VAL A 210 -8.90 27.00 10.69
C VAL A 210 -7.53 27.24 11.32
N PRO A 211 -7.41 27.22 12.66
CA PRO A 211 -6.11 27.08 13.32
C PRO A 211 -5.42 25.80 12.83
N TYR A 212 -4.12 25.87 12.57
CA TYR A 212 -3.34 24.72 12.10
C TYR A 212 -2.96 23.83 13.28
N VAL A 213 -3.98 23.24 13.89
CA VAL A 213 -3.87 22.27 14.98
C VAL A 213 -4.20 20.89 14.43
N VAL A 214 -3.36 19.92 14.75
CA VAL A 214 -3.38 18.56 14.24
C VAL A 214 -3.61 17.60 15.40
N ARG A 215 -4.73 16.89 15.37
CA ARG A 215 -4.97 15.71 16.19
C ARG A 215 -4.15 14.56 15.62
N ILE A 216 -3.44 13.83 16.47
CA ILE A 216 -2.71 12.60 16.11
C ILE A 216 -3.15 11.50 17.06
N GLU A 217 -3.78 10.47 16.51
CA GLU A 217 -4.09 9.24 17.21
C GLU A 217 -3.03 8.19 16.92
N ARG A 218 -2.63 7.45 17.95
CA ARG A 218 -1.69 6.33 17.87
C ARG A 218 -2.22 5.13 18.62
N GLY A 219 -2.14 3.95 18.01
CA GLY A 219 -2.52 2.69 18.64
C GLY A 219 -1.86 1.52 17.94
N THR A 220 -2.38 0.32 18.15
CA THR A 220 -1.90 -0.88 17.47
C THR A 220 -3.02 -1.59 16.74
N ILE A 221 -2.78 -1.94 15.47
CA ILE A 221 -3.69 -2.67 14.57
C ILE A 221 -2.85 -3.63 13.74
N ASN A 222 -3.30 -4.87 13.58
CA ASN A 222 -2.52 -5.93 12.93
C ASN A 222 -1.11 -6.08 13.52
N ARG A 223 -0.97 -5.89 14.85
CA ARG A 223 0.31 -5.83 15.57
C ARG A 223 1.24 -4.69 15.15
N ALA A 224 0.88 -3.85 14.18
CA ALA A 224 1.63 -2.66 13.79
C ALA A 224 1.23 -1.47 14.66
N VAL A 225 2.16 -0.54 14.92
CA VAL A 225 1.78 0.78 15.46
C VAL A 225 1.23 1.61 14.30
N TYR A 226 0.02 2.15 14.45
CA TYR A 226 -0.59 3.04 13.47
C TYR A 226 -0.58 4.49 13.97
N GLU A 227 -0.63 5.43 13.03
CA GLU A 227 -0.86 6.83 13.28
C GLU A 227 -1.97 7.35 12.35
N ILE A 228 -2.87 8.18 12.88
CA ILE A 228 -3.86 8.93 12.10
C ILE A 228 -3.78 10.41 12.51
N ALA A 229 -3.48 11.28 11.56
CA ALA A 229 -3.41 12.72 11.75
C ALA A 229 -4.49 13.46 10.95
N MET A 230 -5.08 14.50 11.54
CA MET A 230 -5.99 15.40 10.84
C MET A 230 -6.12 16.76 11.53
N LEU A 231 -6.55 17.77 10.77
CA LEU A 231 -6.86 19.09 11.34
C LEU A 231 -8.05 19.00 12.29
N HIS A 232 -7.81 19.23 13.58
CA HIS A 232 -8.83 19.25 14.61
C HIS A 232 -8.31 20.01 15.84
N GLN A 233 -9.16 20.86 16.41
CA GLN A 233 -8.83 21.65 17.58
C GLN A 233 -9.37 20.96 18.86
N PRO A 234 -8.56 20.80 19.91
CA PRO A 234 -9.04 20.31 21.21
C PRO A 234 -10.24 21.10 21.74
N GLY A 235 -11.12 20.42 22.47
CA GLY A 235 -12.34 21.03 23.03
C GLY A 235 -13.47 21.25 22.01
N THR A 236 -13.24 20.95 20.72
CA THR A 236 -14.30 20.88 19.71
C THR A 236 -14.71 19.42 19.47
N PRO A 237 -15.97 19.12 19.09
CA PRO A 237 -16.37 17.76 18.75
C PRO A 237 -15.42 17.13 17.73
N ALA A 238 -14.93 15.92 18.03
CA ALA A 238 -14.13 15.15 17.08
C ALA A 238 -15.00 14.71 15.90
N PRO A 239 -14.40 14.49 14.71
CA PRO A 239 -15.10 13.83 13.61
C PRO A 239 -15.60 12.46 14.04
N SER A 240 -16.70 12.03 13.42
CA SER A 240 -17.26 10.70 13.58
C SER A 240 -18.02 10.34 12.31
N PRO A 241 -18.46 9.07 12.13
CA PRO A 241 -19.28 8.68 10.99
C PRO A 241 -20.55 9.52 10.75
N TRP A 242 -21.01 10.26 11.77
CA TRP A 242 -22.19 11.12 11.70
C TRP A 242 -21.89 12.62 11.77
N THR A 243 -20.65 13.02 12.01
CA THR A 243 -20.27 14.43 12.25
C THR A 243 -18.97 14.73 11.52
N THR A 244 -19.02 15.57 10.49
CA THR A 244 -17.80 16.14 9.86
C THR A 244 -17.30 17.35 10.67
N THR A 245 -16.03 17.70 10.51
CA THR A 245 -15.42 18.87 11.17
C THR A 245 -14.88 19.86 10.14
N ARG A 246 -14.67 21.11 10.55
CA ARG A 246 -14.24 22.19 9.62
C ARG A 246 -12.84 21.98 9.04
N GLY A 247 -12.00 21.20 9.72
CA GLY A 247 -10.62 20.95 9.31
C GLY A 247 -10.48 19.85 8.27
N TRP A 248 -11.45 18.94 8.18
CA TRP A 248 -11.39 17.80 7.26
C TRP A 248 -12.09 18.11 5.94
N ASN A 249 -11.49 17.69 4.84
CA ASN A 249 -12.03 17.84 3.48
C ASN A 249 -12.65 16.54 2.94
N ASP A 250 -13.04 15.64 3.85
CA ASP A 250 -13.61 14.31 3.59
C ASP A 250 -12.67 13.36 2.81
N ARG A 251 -11.35 13.60 2.78
CA ARG A 251 -10.40 12.76 2.03
C ARG A 251 -9.32 12.19 2.95
N LEU A 252 -8.88 10.98 2.62
CA LEU A 252 -7.80 10.27 3.30
C LEU A 252 -6.60 10.09 2.37
N VAL A 253 -5.41 10.30 2.89
CA VAL A 253 -4.15 9.88 2.27
C VAL A 253 -3.47 8.86 3.18
N TYR A 254 -3.14 7.70 2.63
CA TYR A 254 -2.42 6.65 3.33
C TYR A 254 -0.95 6.67 2.90
N THR A 255 -0.03 6.96 3.83
CA THR A 255 1.39 7.09 3.52
C THR A 255 2.15 5.78 3.70
N PHE A 256 3.07 5.51 2.78
CA PHE A 256 3.87 4.30 2.70
C PHE A 256 5.37 4.63 2.70
N GLY A 257 6.15 3.91 3.51
CA GLY A 257 7.59 4.07 3.61
C GLY A 257 8.39 3.20 2.62
N GLY A 258 9.56 3.69 2.21
CA GLY A 258 10.47 3.01 1.29
C GLY A 258 11.41 1.98 1.92
N ALA A 259 12.48 1.66 1.20
CA ALA A 259 13.45 0.59 1.49
C ALA A 259 12.81 -0.80 1.64
N CYS A 260 13.59 -1.84 1.92
CA CYS A 260 13.09 -3.19 2.10
C CYS A 260 13.98 -3.93 3.10
N SER A 261 13.36 -4.52 4.13
CA SER A 261 14.04 -5.32 5.13
C SER A 261 13.13 -6.42 5.65
N ILE A 262 13.75 -7.41 6.29
CA ILE A 262 13.04 -8.47 7.02
C ILE A 262 12.46 -7.90 8.31
N GLY A 263 11.23 -8.30 8.62
CA GLY A 263 10.51 -7.88 9.83
C GLY A 263 10.99 -8.57 11.11
N HIS A 264 10.05 -9.01 11.94
CA HIS A 264 10.21 -9.35 13.37
C HIS A 264 10.26 -8.16 14.32
N THR A 265 9.80 -6.97 13.93
CA THR A 265 9.73 -5.82 14.85
C THR A 265 8.47 -5.02 14.60
N GLN A 266 7.91 -4.43 15.67
CA GLN A 266 6.85 -3.42 15.54
C GLN A 266 7.40 -2.11 14.97
N ALA A 267 8.72 -1.96 14.95
CA ALA A 267 9.49 -0.81 14.48
C ALA A 267 9.18 0.50 15.23
N THR A 268 9.88 1.57 14.85
CA THR A 268 9.88 2.85 15.57
C THR A 268 9.52 4.04 14.68
N SER A 269 9.05 3.79 13.46
CA SER A 269 8.56 4.83 12.55
C SER A 269 7.51 4.31 11.57
N THR A 270 6.60 5.20 11.14
CA THR A 270 5.64 4.96 10.06
C THR A 270 6.09 5.64 8.75
N GLY A 271 5.25 5.62 7.71
CA GLY A 271 5.42 6.44 6.51
C GLY A 271 5.26 7.95 6.76
N GLY A 272 4.92 8.35 7.99
CA GLY A 272 4.78 9.72 8.44
C GLY A 272 3.39 10.29 8.16
N VAL A 273 2.80 10.94 9.17
CA VAL A 273 1.46 11.54 9.06
C VAL A 273 1.47 13.07 9.18
N LEU A 274 2.59 13.65 9.62
CA LEU A 274 2.78 15.10 9.77
C LEU A 274 3.32 15.73 8.47
N ASP A 275 2.51 15.69 7.42
CA ASP A 275 2.85 16.29 6.13
C ASP A 275 2.13 17.64 5.93
N HIS A 276 2.90 18.71 5.75
CA HIS A 276 2.33 20.04 5.57
C HIS A 276 1.48 20.16 4.30
N THR A 277 1.92 19.56 3.20
CA THR A 277 1.26 19.60 1.89
C THR A 277 -0.14 18.98 1.98
N LEU A 278 -0.27 17.86 2.69
CA LEU A 278 -1.53 17.16 2.87
C LEU A 278 -2.41 17.85 3.92
N LEU A 279 -1.90 18.07 5.13
CA LEU A 279 -2.68 18.57 6.25
C LEU A 279 -3.19 20.00 6.02
N SER A 280 -2.39 20.89 5.41
CA SER A 280 -2.83 22.28 5.13
C SER A 280 -4.04 22.35 4.20
N ARG A 281 -4.22 21.31 3.38
CA ARG A 281 -5.32 21.20 2.41
C ARG A 281 -6.55 20.48 2.98
N GLY A 282 -6.49 20.04 4.23
CA GLY A 282 -7.58 19.41 4.97
C GLY A 282 -7.67 17.89 4.82
N TYR A 283 -6.68 17.24 4.21
CA TYR A 283 -6.64 15.78 4.14
C TYR A 283 -6.40 15.20 5.54
N ALA A 284 -7.10 14.12 5.88
CA ALA A 284 -6.61 13.22 6.92
C ALA A 284 -5.45 12.39 6.35
N VAL A 285 -4.50 12.03 7.21
CA VAL A 285 -3.32 11.25 6.83
C VAL A 285 -3.18 10.07 7.78
N ALA A 286 -3.04 8.86 7.25
CA ALA A 286 -2.85 7.64 8.03
C ALA A 286 -1.59 6.89 7.59
N SER A 287 -0.99 6.13 8.50
CA SER A 287 0.11 5.22 8.20
C SER A 287 0.26 4.19 9.32
N ALA A 288 1.02 3.13 9.07
CA ALA A 288 1.40 2.19 10.10
C ALA A 288 2.82 1.65 9.87
N THR A 289 3.41 1.08 10.91
CA THR A 289 4.79 0.59 10.86
C THR A 289 4.97 -0.57 9.88
N PHE A 290 3.95 -1.40 9.66
CA PHE A 290 3.99 -2.46 8.64
C PHE A 290 3.77 -1.97 7.21
N ASN A 291 3.42 -0.69 7.02
CA ASN A 291 3.35 -0.03 5.71
C ASN A 291 4.66 0.69 5.36
N VAL A 292 5.74 0.34 6.03
CA VAL A 292 7.11 0.75 5.73
C VAL A 292 7.90 -0.51 5.42
N TYR A 293 8.27 -0.72 4.16
CA TYR A 293 9.00 -1.92 3.77
C TYR A 293 10.40 -2.01 4.40
N ALA A 294 11.01 -0.89 4.83
CA ALA A 294 12.20 -0.90 5.67
C ALA A 294 12.04 -1.70 6.98
N HIS A 295 10.81 -1.89 7.45
CA HIS A 295 10.48 -2.57 8.69
C HIS A 295 9.79 -3.92 8.46
N ASN A 296 8.99 -4.01 7.40
CA ASN A 296 8.16 -5.16 7.11
C ASN A 296 7.92 -5.24 5.60
N CYS A 297 8.88 -5.79 4.87
CA CYS A 297 8.82 -5.89 3.41
C CYS A 297 7.98 -7.09 2.94
N ASN A 298 6.74 -7.18 3.42
CA ASN A 298 5.78 -8.22 3.07
C ASN A 298 4.49 -7.53 2.60
N ASP A 299 4.16 -7.74 1.33
CA ASP A 299 3.08 -7.04 0.63
C ASP A 299 1.69 -7.42 1.14
N VAL A 300 1.49 -8.69 1.50
CA VAL A 300 0.21 -9.19 2.03
C VAL A 300 -0.07 -8.60 3.42
N THR A 301 0.90 -8.63 4.32
CA THR A 301 0.77 -8.01 5.66
C THR A 301 0.63 -6.49 5.56
N SER A 302 1.35 -5.83 4.62
CA SER A 302 1.16 -4.41 4.36
C SER A 302 -0.27 -4.09 3.90
N ALA A 303 -0.82 -4.87 2.97
CA ALA A 303 -2.21 -4.72 2.52
C ALA A 303 -3.21 -4.91 3.66
N GLU A 304 -3.05 -5.96 4.46
CA GLU A 304 -3.91 -6.24 5.61
C GLU A 304 -3.87 -5.11 6.65
N THR A 305 -2.68 -4.62 7.00
CA THR A 305 -2.55 -3.48 7.91
C THR A 305 -3.22 -2.22 7.34
N ALA A 306 -3.03 -1.90 6.07
CA ALA A 306 -3.66 -0.73 5.45
C ALA A 306 -5.19 -0.85 5.42
N MET A 307 -5.71 -2.06 5.17
CA MET A 307 -7.14 -2.36 5.23
C MET A 307 -7.70 -2.10 6.63
N MET A 308 -7.08 -2.69 7.67
CA MET A 308 -7.58 -2.60 9.05
C MET A 308 -7.45 -1.18 9.62
N VAL A 309 -6.39 -0.44 9.27
CA VAL A 309 -6.26 0.97 9.68
C VAL A 309 -7.29 1.86 8.98
N LYS A 310 -7.62 1.58 7.70
CA LYS A 310 -8.69 2.27 6.98
C LYS A 310 -10.07 1.95 7.56
N GLU A 311 -10.31 0.69 7.93
CA GLU A 311 -11.53 0.26 8.63
C GLU A 311 -11.74 1.07 9.91
N HIS A 312 -10.72 1.09 10.79
CA HIS A 312 -10.73 1.87 12.03
C HIS A 312 -10.91 3.37 11.78
N PHE A 313 -10.27 3.94 10.77
CA PHE A 313 -10.49 5.34 10.38
C PHE A 313 -11.96 5.60 10.04
N ILE A 314 -12.58 4.71 9.25
CA ILE A 314 -13.97 4.86 8.82
C ILE A 314 -14.94 4.76 10.00
N GLU A 315 -14.69 3.84 10.93
CA GLU A 315 -15.54 3.60 12.11
C GLU A 315 -15.44 4.71 13.14
N THR A 316 -14.26 5.32 13.30
CA THR A 316 -14.01 6.32 14.33
C THR A 316 -14.18 7.75 13.85
N LEU A 317 -13.80 8.06 12.60
CA LEU A 317 -13.73 9.43 12.08
C LEU A 317 -14.69 9.68 10.92
N GLY A 318 -15.03 8.64 10.15
CA GLY A 318 -16.05 8.67 9.10
C GLY A 318 -15.55 8.24 7.72
N VAL A 319 -16.51 8.03 6.80
CA VAL A 319 -16.25 7.50 5.46
C VAL A 319 -15.58 8.57 4.58
N PRO A 320 -14.34 8.37 4.10
CA PRO A 320 -13.71 9.29 3.17
C PRO A 320 -14.33 9.16 1.78
N ALA A 321 -14.34 10.27 1.02
CA ALA A 321 -14.71 10.28 -0.38
C ALA A 321 -13.76 9.44 -1.25
N PHE A 322 -12.48 9.38 -0.86
CA PHE A 322 -11.47 8.49 -1.42
C PHE A 322 -10.27 8.36 -0.48
N THR A 323 -9.48 7.30 -0.68
CA THR A 323 -8.19 7.03 -0.04
C THR A 323 -7.09 6.97 -1.11
N MET A 324 -6.17 7.94 -1.11
CA MET A 324 -4.99 7.90 -1.99
C MET A 324 -3.80 7.29 -1.27
N GLY A 325 -3.06 6.41 -1.93
CA GLY A 325 -1.72 6.05 -1.52
C GLY A 325 -0.72 7.19 -1.76
N TRP A 326 0.29 7.31 -0.90
CA TRP A 326 1.38 8.27 -1.06
C TRP A 326 2.71 7.68 -0.58
N GLY A 327 3.73 7.67 -1.43
CA GLY A 327 5.06 7.18 -1.02
C GLY A 327 5.97 6.86 -2.18
N GLY A 328 7.28 7.04 -1.98
CA GLY A 328 8.31 6.78 -2.99
C GLY A 328 9.05 5.45 -2.79
N SER A 329 9.86 5.06 -3.77
CA SER A 329 10.69 3.85 -3.72
C SER A 329 9.83 2.60 -3.48
N ALA A 330 10.16 1.76 -2.50
CA ALA A 330 9.35 0.62 -2.11
C ALA A 330 7.96 1.00 -1.56
N GLY A 331 7.76 2.26 -1.13
CA GLY A 331 6.44 2.80 -0.83
C GLY A 331 5.55 2.86 -2.09
N THR A 332 6.13 3.02 -3.28
CA THR A 332 5.39 2.90 -4.55
C THR A 332 5.05 1.44 -4.86
N MET A 333 5.97 0.48 -4.63
CA MET A 333 5.69 -0.95 -4.81
C MET A 333 4.46 -1.38 -3.99
N GLN A 334 4.41 -0.98 -2.71
CA GLN A 334 3.27 -1.23 -1.82
C GLN A 334 1.94 -0.78 -2.42
N GLN A 335 1.88 0.46 -2.87
CA GLN A 335 0.66 1.03 -3.43
C GLN A 335 0.21 0.32 -4.71
N LEU A 336 1.16 -0.04 -5.59
CA LEU A 336 0.88 -0.77 -6.82
C LEU A 336 0.34 -2.17 -6.53
N LEU A 337 1.00 -2.91 -5.62
CA LEU A 337 0.58 -4.24 -5.21
C LEU A 337 -0.77 -4.22 -4.51
N ILE A 338 -0.98 -3.27 -3.59
CA ILE A 338 -2.26 -3.10 -2.88
C ILE A 338 -3.39 -2.79 -3.87
N ALA A 339 -3.19 -1.82 -4.76
CA ALA A 339 -4.21 -1.45 -5.75
C ALA A 339 -4.52 -2.57 -6.75
N ASN A 340 -3.52 -3.38 -7.09
CA ASN A 340 -3.68 -4.50 -8.02
C ASN A 340 -4.37 -5.72 -7.39
N ALA A 341 -3.96 -6.12 -6.18
CA ALA A 341 -4.39 -7.37 -5.57
C ALA A 341 -5.55 -7.21 -4.58
N TYR A 342 -5.78 -6.01 -4.04
CA TYR A 342 -6.74 -5.76 -2.95
C TYR A 342 -7.63 -4.54 -3.25
N PRO A 343 -8.54 -4.65 -4.23
CA PRO A 343 -9.43 -3.55 -4.60
C PRO A 343 -10.29 -3.11 -3.40
N GLY A 344 -10.43 -1.79 -3.23
CA GLY A 344 -11.19 -1.17 -2.14
C GLY A 344 -10.33 -0.63 -0.99
N ILE A 345 -9.05 -1.02 -0.89
CA ILE A 345 -8.13 -0.42 0.09
C ILE A 345 -7.69 0.98 -0.36
N LEU A 346 -7.18 1.10 -1.59
CA LEU A 346 -6.76 2.37 -2.20
C LEU A 346 -7.61 2.68 -3.44
N ASP A 347 -7.98 3.95 -3.59
CA ASP A 347 -8.70 4.46 -4.76
C ASP A 347 -7.74 5.06 -5.82
N GLY A 348 -6.49 5.33 -5.43
CA GLY A 348 -5.46 5.81 -6.34
C GLY A 348 -4.07 5.78 -5.72
N VAL A 349 -3.04 5.93 -6.56
CA VAL A 349 -1.63 5.80 -6.21
C VAL A 349 -0.88 7.09 -6.53
N VAL A 350 -0.11 7.61 -5.57
CA VAL A 350 0.84 8.72 -5.76
C VAL A 350 2.24 8.20 -5.42
N GLY A 351 2.84 7.55 -6.41
CA GLY A 351 4.18 6.99 -6.33
C GLY A 351 5.26 7.91 -6.91
N SER A 352 6.49 7.76 -6.44
CA SER A 352 7.67 8.38 -7.05
C SER A 352 8.87 7.41 -6.97
N ILE A 353 9.75 7.44 -7.98
CA ILE A 353 10.99 6.65 -8.03
C ILE A 353 10.80 5.16 -7.65
N GLY A 354 9.69 4.58 -8.09
CA GLY A 354 9.24 3.24 -7.71
C GLY A 354 9.58 2.13 -8.71
N TYR A 355 9.42 0.91 -8.24
CA TYR A 355 9.50 -0.34 -9.00
C TYR A 355 8.13 -1.05 -8.93
N PRO A 356 7.82 -2.01 -9.81
CA PRO A 356 6.52 -2.68 -9.80
C PRO A 356 6.28 -3.47 -8.51
N ASP A 357 7.27 -4.26 -8.08
CA ASP A 357 7.22 -5.07 -6.88
C ASP A 357 8.63 -5.41 -6.39
N GLU A 358 8.68 -6.03 -5.22
CA GLU A 358 9.94 -6.36 -4.56
C GLU A 358 10.62 -7.58 -5.18
N ARG A 359 9.88 -8.63 -5.57
CA ARG A 359 10.42 -9.88 -6.12
C ARG A 359 11.03 -9.71 -7.51
N SER A 360 10.35 -9.02 -8.42
CA SER A 360 10.90 -8.78 -9.76
C SER A 360 12.17 -7.92 -9.70
N THR A 361 12.24 -7.04 -8.70
CA THR A 361 13.39 -6.14 -8.49
C THR A 361 14.58 -6.91 -7.95
N THR A 362 14.40 -7.81 -6.98
CA THR A 362 15.47 -8.65 -6.45
C THR A 362 15.96 -9.68 -7.47
N ILE A 363 15.08 -10.28 -8.28
CA ILE A 363 15.47 -11.15 -9.41
C ILE A 363 16.43 -10.41 -10.36
N SER A 364 16.08 -9.18 -10.75
CA SER A 364 16.95 -8.35 -11.60
C SER A 364 18.29 -8.04 -10.93
N GLY A 365 18.31 -7.88 -9.60
CA GLY A 365 19.52 -7.74 -8.79
C GLY A 365 20.43 -8.95 -8.90
N HIS A 366 19.89 -10.15 -8.68
CA HIS A 366 20.65 -11.41 -8.79
C HIS A 366 21.24 -11.61 -10.19
N GLU A 367 20.45 -11.37 -11.24
CA GLU A 367 20.94 -11.46 -12.62
C GLU A 367 22.06 -10.46 -12.90
N CYS A 368 21.88 -9.20 -12.49
CA CYS A 368 22.91 -8.19 -12.66
C CYS A 368 24.19 -8.53 -11.88
N ARG A 369 24.08 -9.09 -10.67
CA ARG A 369 25.25 -9.54 -9.90
C ARG A 369 25.99 -10.66 -10.64
N PHE A 370 25.25 -11.65 -11.14
CA PHE A 370 25.81 -12.73 -11.94
C PHE A 370 26.53 -12.21 -13.19
N ILE A 371 25.87 -11.35 -13.98
CA ILE A 371 26.45 -10.77 -15.21
C ILE A 371 27.73 -9.99 -14.88
N SER A 372 27.71 -9.12 -13.87
CA SER A 372 28.87 -8.32 -13.50
C SER A 372 30.05 -9.17 -13.05
N GLN A 373 29.81 -10.20 -12.24
CA GLN A 373 30.87 -11.12 -11.78
C GLN A 373 31.43 -11.95 -12.92
N ALA A 374 30.57 -12.53 -13.77
CA ALA A 374 30.98 -13.33 -14.92
C ALA A 374 31.75 -12.49 -15.96
N ALA A 375 31.27 -11.28 -16.25
CA ALA A 375 31.91 -10.37 -17.20
C ALA A 375 33.28 -9.88 -16.70
N THR A 376 33.40 -9.64 -15.38
CA THR A 376 34.68 -9.29 -14.74
C THR A 376 35.66 -10.47 -14.79
N ALA A 377 35.21 -11.69 -14.44
CA ALA A 377 36.03 -12.89 -14.51
C ALA A 377 36.49 -13.22 -15.94
N ALA A 378 35.68 -12.87 -16.94
CA ALA A 378 35.98 -12.99 -18.36
C ALA A 378 36.95 -11.91 -18.89
N GLY A 379 37.35 -10.93 -18.07
CA GLY A 379 38.24 -9.83 -18.48
C GLY A 379 37.59 -8.84 -19.46
N LEU A 380 36.25 -8.75 -19.46
CA LEU A 380 35.54 -7.83 -20.35
C LEU A 380 35.77 -6.37 -19.93
N SER A 381 36.05 -5.49 -20.89
CA SER A 381 36.18 -4.05 -20.64
C SER A 381 34.83 -3.43 -20.25
N ALA A 382 34.83 -2.26 -19.60
CA ALA A 382 33.59 -1.61 -19.15
C ALA A 382 32.54 -1.45 -20.27
N ALA A 383 32.96 -1.11 -21.49
CA ALA A 383 32.08 -1.01 -22.65
C ALA A 383 31.48 -2.37 -23.06
N GLN A 384 32.25 -3.45 -22.88
CA GLN A 384 31.84 -4.82 -23.15
C GLN A 384 30.86 -5.32 -22.08
N GLN A 385 31.12 -5.03 -20.80
CA GLN A 385 30.23 -5.35 -19.69
C GLN A 385 28.86 -4.68 -19.87
N HIS A 386 28.86 -3.38 -20.21
CA HIS A 386 27.63 -2.64 -20.54
C HIS A 386 26.89 -3.27 -21.74
N ALA A 387 27.62 -3.65 -22.79
CA ALA A 387 27.03 -4.27 -23.96
C ALA A 387 26.43 -5.67 -23.71
N VAL A 388 26.94 -6.40 -22.72
CA VAL A 388 26.44 -7.73 -22.31
C VAL A 388 25.23 -7.63 -21.39
N SER A 389 25.15 -6.60 -20.54
CA SER A 389 24.00 -6.40 -19.65
C SER A 389 22.71 -6.05 -20.40
N GLY A 390 22.81 -5.43 -21.58
CA GLY A 390 21.66 -5.06 -22.41
C GLY A 390 20.90 -3.82 -21.92
N PHE A 391 21.32 -3.20 -20.81
CA PHE A 391 20.76 -1.95 -20.33
C PHE A 391 21.26 -0.75 -21.14
N GLY A 392 20.49 0.33 -21.16
CA GLY A 392 20.87 1.59 -21.83
C GLY A 392 21.89 2.43 -21.05
N SER A 393 22.18 2.07 -19.81
CA SER A 393 23.17 2.73 -18.95
C SER A 393 24.09 1.70 -18.29
N PRO A 394 25.40 1.97 -18.19
CA PRO A 394 26.34 1.09 -17.52
C PRO A 394 26.06 0.97 -16.01
N ASN A 395 25.33 1.94 -15.43
CA ASN A 395 25.04 1.99 -14.00
C ASN A 395 23.77 1.23 -13.60
N THR A 396 22.92 0.82 -14.55
CA THR A 396 21.64 0.19 -14.23
C THR A 396 21.84 -1.12 -13.46
N CYS A 397 22.79 -1.96 -13.87
CA CYS A 397 23.04 -3.20 -13.13
C CYS A 397 23.62 -2.99 -11.75
N VAL A 398 24.51 -1.99 -11.59
CA VAL A 398 25.01 -1.61 -10.26
C VAL A 398 23.85 -1.16 -9.36
N GLY A 399 22.89 -0.41 -9.91
CA GLY A 399 21.66 -0.03 -9.22
C GLY A 399 20.84 -1.23 -8.74
N TYR A 400 20.61 -2.23 -9.61
CA TYR A 400 19.83 -3.41 -9.24
C TYR A 400 20.52 -4.30 -8.18
N GLN A 401 21.84 -4.36 -8.18
CA GLN A 401 22.60 -5.17 -7.22
C GLN A 401 22.46 -4.70 -5.75
N PHE A 402 21.90 -3.51 -5.50
CA PHE A 402 21.58 -3.05 -4.14
C PHE A 402 20.37 -3.78 -3.52
N PHE A 403 19.55 -4.48 -4.31
CA PHE A 403 18.30 -5.06 -3.83
C PHE A 403 18.41 -6.54 -3.43
N ASP A 404 19.31 -7.31 -4.04
CA ASP A 404 19.37 -8.77 -3.87
C ASP A 404 19.79 -9.26 -2.46
N SER A 405 20.25 -8.36 -1.60
CA SER A 405 20.81 -8.73 -0.29
C SER A 405 19.78 -9.33 0.67
N VAL A 406 18.49 -8.97 0.49
CA VAL A 406 17.39 -9.45 1.34
C VAL A 406 17.05 -10.92 1.14
N ASP A 407 17.64 -11.59 0.14
CA ASP A 407 17.43 -13.02 -0.11
C ASP A 407 18.45 -13.92 0.58
N TRP A 408 19.42 -13.35 1.31
CA TRP A 408 20.41 -14.15 2.05
C TRP A 408 19.96 -14.42 3.48
N PRO A 409 19.86 -15.69 3.93
CA PRO A 409 19.31 -16.03 5.24
C PRO A 409 20.15 -15.51 6.42
N THR A 410 21.42 -15.19 6.19
CA THR A 410 22.34 -14.61 7.18
C THR A 410 22.31 -13.08 7.21
N ALA A 411 21.64 -12.42 6.25
CA ALA A 411 21.59 -10.95 6.14
C ALA A 411 20.54 -10.34 7.10
N CYS A 412 20.64 -10.67 8.39
CA CYS A 412 19.69 -10.20 9.38
C CYS A 412 19.88 -8.72 9.73
N PRO A 413 18.79 -7.94 9.79
CA PRO A 413 18.82 -6.58 10.29
C PRO A 413 19.19 -6.51 11.78
N ALA A 414 19.69 -5.35 12.21
CA ALA A 414 20.29 -5.15 13.52
C ALA A 414 19.32 -5.36 14.69
N HIS A 415 18.01 -5.16 14.48
CA HIS A 415 17.00 -5.36 15.52
C HIS A 415 16.80 -6.84 15.91
N ILE A 416 17.26 -7.78 15.08
CA ILE A 416 17.25 -9.20 15.43
C ILE A 416 18.50 -9.49 16.28
N PRO A 417 18.38 -9.92 17.55
CA PRO A 417 19.53 -10.21 18.41
C PRO A 417 20.45 -11.27 17.80
N ALA A 418 21.77 -11.11 17.97
CA ALA A 418 22.76 -11.95 17.29
C ALA A 418 22.65 -13.44 17.63
N ASP A 419 22.32 -13.77 18.87
CA ASP A 419 22.05 -15.11 19.38
C ASP A 419 20.79 -15.76 18.77
N ARG A 420 19.91 -14.95 18.16
CA ARG A 420 18.68 -15.42 17.51
C ARG A 420 18.83 -15.61 16.01
N ARG A 421 19.94 -15.20 15.39
CA ARG A 421 20.14 -15.25 13.93
C ARG A 421 20.58 -16.62 13.46
N TYR A 422 20.09 -17.03 12.30
CA TYR A 422 20.54 -18.25 11.63
C TYR A 422 22.06 -18.23 11.39
N HIS A 423 22.71 -19.33 11.77
CA HIS A 423 24.07 -19.64 11.35
C HIS A 423 24.16 -21.14 11.05
N PRO A 424 24.65 -21.56 9.87
CA PRO A 424 24.56 -22.94 9.41
C PRO A 424 25.28 -23.96 10.31
N VAL A 425 26.22 -23.51 11.15
CA VAL A 425 27.01 -24.39 12.03
C VAL A 425 26.67 -24.21 13.51
N THR A 426 26.45 -22.98 13.96
CA THR A 426 26.36 -22.65 15.39
C THR A 426 24.96 -22.29 15.85
N ASN A 427 24.04 -22.01 14.93
CA ASN A 427 22.64 -21.74 15.22
C ASN A 427 21.75 -22.10 14.01
N PRO A 428 21.68 -23.39 13.63
CA PRO A 428 20.96 -23.81 12.42
C PRO A 428 19.45 -23.61 12.53
N GLU A 429 18.91 -23.48 13.74
CA GLU A 429 17.48 -23.20 14.01
C GLU A 429 17.19 -21.71 14.23
N GLY A 430 18.20 -20.85 14.08
CA GLY A 430 18.03 -19.40 14.23
C GLY A 430 17.11 -18.80 13.16
N ILE A 431 16.66 -17.57 13.42
CA ILE A 431 15.83 -16.80 12.49
C ILE A 431 16.59 -16.61 11.18
N ARG A 432 16.03 -17.16 10.11
CA ARG A 432 16.49 -16.96 8.76
C ARG A 432 15.93 -15.65 8.23
N CYS A 433 16.82 -14.77 7.80
CA CYS A 433 16.47 -13.43 7.34
C CYS A 433 16.49 -13.33 5.82
N ALA A 434 16.08 -14.39 5.13
CA ALA A 434 15.83 -14.31 3.70
C ALA A 434 14.37 -13.94 3.47
N MET A 435 14.10 -13.18 2.41
CA MET A 435 12.73 -12.80 2.07
C MET A 435 11.84 -14.02 1.89
N ALA A 436 12.34 -15.07 1.25
CA ALA A 436 11.60 -16.32 1.05
C ALA A 436 11.07 -16.93 2.36
N ASP A 437 11.84 -16.86 3.45
CA ASP A 437 11.41 -17.31 4.78
C ASP A 437 10.31 -16.38 5.34
N PHE A 438 10.51 -15.07 5.18
CA PHE A 438 9.63 -14.01 5.67
C PHE A 438 8.25 -13.95 4.99
N VAL A 439 8.18 -14.30 3.70
CA VAL A 439 6.93 -14.36 2.91
C VAL A 439 6.52 -15.80 2.58
N SER A 440 6.92 -16.77 3.42
CA SER A 440 6.63 -18.19 3.22
C SER A 440 5.14 -18.54 3.20
N ASN A 441 4.28 -17.72 3.81
CA ASN A 441 2.81 -17.86 3.68
C ASN A 441 2.33 -17.69 2.22
N VAL A 442 3.09 -16.98 1.38
CA VAL A 442 2.75 -16.71 -0.03
C VAL A 442 3.38 -17.74 -0.96
N TYR A 443 4.69 -17.98 -0.81
CA TYR A 443 5.46 -18.81 -1.75
C TYR A 443 5.70 -20.24 -1.26
N GLY A 444 5.32 -20.54 -0.03
CA GLY A 444 5.48 -21.84 0.60
C GLY A 444 6.90 -22.10 1.10
N VAL A 445 7.05 -23.28 1.69
CA VAL A 445 8.31 -23.79 2.24
C VAL A 445 8.80 -25.00 1.45
N ASP A 446 10.09 -25.24 1.51
CA ASP A 446 10.72 -26.49 1.10
C ASP A 446 10.26 -27.62 2.05
N PRO A 447 9.74 -28.74 1.53
CA PRO A 447 9.15 -29.79 2.37
C PRO A 447 10.18 -30.59 3.18
N ASP A 448 11.45 -30.60 2.76
CA ASP A 448 12.51 -31.37 3.41
C ASP A 448 13.14 -30.58 4.56
N THR A 449 13.26 -29.26 4.40
CA THR A 449 13.97 -28.37 5.33
C THR A 449 13.05 -27.45 6.13
N GLY A 450 11.82 -27.22 5.67
CA GLY A 450 10.90 -26.23 6.24
C GLY A 450 11.28 -24.77 5.97
N ALA A 451 12.39 -24.51 5.27
CA ALA A 451 12.81 -23.15 4.91
C ALA A 451 11.92 -22.56 3.81
N GLY A 452 11.79 -21.24 3.76
CA GLY A 452 11.06 -20.55 2.68
C GLY A 452 11.67 -20.84 1.31
N ARG A 453 10.82 -21.05 0.29
CA ARG A 453 11.28 -21.38 -1.07
C ARG A 453 11.98 -20.19 -1.72
N PRO A 454 13.31 -20.26 -1.97
CA PRO A 454 14.02 -19.14 -2.57
C PRO A 454 13.53 -18.87 -3.99
N ILE A 455 13.27 -17.60 -4.29
CA ILE A 455 12.94 -17.14 -5.64
C ILE A 455 14.17 -16.43 -6.21
N ILE A 456 15.12 -17.24 -6.67
CA ILE A 456 16.37 -16.77 -7.29
C ILE A 456 16.36 -17.28 -8.74
N PRO A 457 16.75 -16.45 -9.73
CA PRO A 457 16.75 -16.86 -11.12
C PRO A 457 17.67 -18.07 -11.37
N ASP A 458 17.13 -19.10 -12.05
CA ASP A 458 17.95 -20.15 -12.64
C ASP A 458 18.53 -19.66 -13.97
N THR A 459 19.83 -19.41 -13.97
CA THR A 459 20.55 -18.89 -15.14
C THR A 459 21.19 -19.98 -15.98
N VAL A 460 20.99 -21.26 -15.65
CA VAL A 460 21.57 -22.38 -16.41
C VAL A 460 21.13 -22.34 -17.87
N GLY A 461 22.11 -22.31 -18.77
CA GLY A 461 21.87 -22.26 -20.21
C GLY A 461 21.53 -20.88 -20.78
N VAL A 462 21.40 -19.84 -19.95
CA VAL A 462 21.21 -18.46 -20.41
C VAL A 462 22.50 -17.94 -21.08
N GLN A 463 22.35 -17.27 -22.23
CA GLN A 463 23.46 -16.73 -23.03
C GLN A 463 23.43 -15.19 -23.04
N TYR A 464 23.92 -14.56 -21.98
CA TYR A 464 24.03 -13.10 -21.90
C TYR A 464 24.92 -12.54 -23.02
N GLY A 465 24.49 -11.43 -23.64
CA GLY A 465 25.23 -10.75 -24.72
C GLY A 465 25.20 -11.43 -26.10
N LEU A 466 24.46 -12.55 -26.28
CA LEU A 466 24.40 -13.27 -27.56
C LEU A 466 23.90 -12.38 -28.72
N ALA A 467 22.88 -11.56 -28.48
CA ALA A 467 22.35 -10.65 -29.49
C ALA A 467 23.41 -9.63 -29.91
N THR A 468 24.12 -9.04 -28.94
CA THR A 468 25.19 -8.07 -29.17
C THR A 468 26.36 -8.70 -29.94
N LEU A 469 26.73 -9.94 -29.62
CA LEU A 469 27.72 -10.70 -30.39
C LEU A 469 27.27 -10.89 -31.84
N ARG A 470 26.05 -11.36 -32.07
CA ARG A 470 25.51 -11.61 -33.41
C ARG A 470 25.44 -10.33 -34.24
N ALA A 471 25.04 -9.22 -33.64
CA ALA A 471 24.99 -7.91 -34.30
C ALA A 471 26.39 -7.44 -34.72
N ARG A 472 27.40 -7.56 -33.85
CA ARG A 472 28.79 -7.22 -34.19
C ARG A 472 29.40 -8.15 -35.23
N ALA A 473 29.09 -9.44 -35.19
CA ALA A 473 29.53 -10.39 -36.21
C ALA A 473 28.91 -10.09 -37.59
N SER A 474 27.67 -9.61 -37.61
CA SER A 474 26.97 -9.23 -38.84
C SER A 474 27.50 -7.91 -39.41
N SER A 475 27.77 -6.92 -38.56
CA SER A 475 28.36 -5.64 -38.99
C SER A 475 29.81 -5.80 -39.46
N ALA A 476 30.60 -6.66 -38.79
CA ALA A 476 31.96 -7.00 -39.24
C ALA A 476 31.97 -7.74 -40.59
N ARG A 477 30.95 -8.56 -40.90
CA ARG A 477 30.81 -9.20 -42.22
C ARG A 477 30.38 -8.21 -43.32
N SER A 478 29.61 -7.18 -42.98
CA SER A 478 29.30 -6.11 -43.94
C SER A 478 30.46 -5.15 -44.20
N SER A 479 31.43 -5.06 -43.28
CA SER A 479 32.62 -4.20 -43.43
C SER A 479 33.89 -4.95 -43.87
N SER A 480 33.92 -6.30 -43.84
CA SER A 480 35.05 -7.11 -44.31
C SER A 480 34.86 -7.59 -45.74
N CYS A 481 34.98 -6.64 -46.68
CA CYS A 481 35.69 -6.91 -47.92
C CYS A 481 37.19 -6.63 -47.65
N GLY A 482 37.83 -7.51 -46.86
CA GLY A 482 39.25 -7.38 -46.47
C GLY A 482 39.59 -7.92 -45.07
N SER A 483 40.34 -9.03 -45.06
CA SER A 483 41.16 -9.62 -43.97
C SER A 483 40.59 -9.94 -42.56
N THR A 484 40.28 -11.24 -42.40
CA THR A 484 40.58 -12.20 -41.30
C THR A 484 40.60 -11.83 -39.80
N ARG A 485 39.79 -12.63 -39.07
CA ARG A 485 39.92 -13.23 -37.72
C ARG A 485 39.93 -12.30 -36.49
N ALA A 486 38.73 -12.05 -35.94
CA ALA A 486 38.48 -12.00 -34.49
C ALA A 486 36.96 -12.09 -34.23
N SER A 487 36.38 -13.29 -34.16
CA SER A 487 34.93 -13.46 -33.94
C SER A 487 34.60 -14.75 -33.21
N ALA A 488 35.23 -15.00 -32.07
CA ALA A 488 34.85 -16.11 -31.21
C ALA A 488 35.29 -15.83 -29.78
N ALA A 489 34.43 -15.17 -28.98
CA ALA A 489 34.39 -15.21 -27.51
C ALA A 489 33.48 -14.09 -26.97
N TRP A 490 32.17 -14.24 -27.05
CA TRP A 490 31.22 -13.27 -26.44
C TRP A 490 29.94 -13.92 -25.91
N THR A 491 29.92 -15.24 -25.82
CA THR A 491 28.79 -15.99 -25.28
C THR A 491 29.33 -16.91 -24.22
N TRP A 492 28.90 -16.71 -22.99
CA TRP A 492 29.15 -17.62 -21.89
C TRP A 492 27.89 -18.46 -21.71
N ARG A 493 28.03 -19.79 -21.60
CA ARG A 493 27.01 -20.64 -20.98
C ARG A 493 27.29 -20.57 -19.48
N ALA A 494 26.29 -20.19 -18.69
CA ALA A 494 26.38 -20.42 -17.26
C ALA A 494 26.44 -21.93 -17.01
N THR A 495 27.59 -22.41 -16.52
CA THR A 495 27.72 -23.71 -15.86
C THR A 495 28.34 -23.45 -14.51
N ALA A 496 27.53 -23.47 -13.46
CA ALA A 496 28.01 -23.49 -12.09
C ALA A 496 27.37 -24.66 -11.34
N ARG A 497 28.23 -25.45 -10.70
CA ARG A 497 27.83 -26.51 -9.77
C ARG A 497 27.01 -25.90 -8.64
N ARG A 498 25.99 -26.65 -8.20
CA ARG A 498 25.24 -26.40 -6.95
C ARG A 498 26.22 -26.16 -5.80
N ASN A 499 26.44 -24.91 -5.45
CA ASN A 499 26.91 -24.49 -4.13
C ASN A 499 26.04 -23.30 -3.71
N ALA A 500 24.74 -23.56 -3.59
CA ALA A 500 23.95 -22.83 -2.61
C ALA A 500 24.40 -23.38 -1.24
N PRO A 501 24.76 -22.54 -0.26
CA PRO A 501 24.78 -23.03 1.12
C PRO A 501 23.35 -23.46 1.45
N ARG A 502 23.20 -24.69 1.92
CA ARG A 502 21.96 -25.18 2.51
C ARG A 502 21.57 -24.32 3.71
#